data_AF-A0A3D5CFZ9-F1
#
_entry.id   AF-A0A3D5CFZ9-F1
#
_cell.length_a   1.000
_cell.length_b   1.000
_cell.length_c   1.000
_cell.angle_alpha   90.00
_cell.angle_beta   90.00
_cell.angle_gamma   90.00
#
_symmetry.space_group_name_H-M   'P 1'
#
loop_
_entity.id
_entity.type
_entity.pdbx_description
1 polymer ?
#
loop_
_entity_poly.entity_id
_entity_poly.type
_entity_poly.pdbx_seq_one_letter_code
_entity_poly.pdbx_strand_id
1 'polypeptide(L)'
;VFAEVGLDGASVEAICERAGYTRGAFYSNFSTKEELFFELVRAVTDRKLEAVSERVDGLRAQDAALTPNELVQSVLDGTAEGLLDVVLM
;
A
#
# COMPACT_ATOMS: atom_id res chain seq x y z
N VAL A 1 5.16 4.31 10.97
CA VAL A 1 4.91 5.73 11.37
C VAL A 1 3.49 6.18 11.06
N PHE A 2 3.13 6.41 9.78
CA PHE A 2 1.78 6.91 9.44
C PHE A 2 0.65 5.97 9.91
N ALA A 3 0.83 4.65 9.78
CA ALA A 3 -0.13 3.67 10.26
C ALA A 3 -0.29 3.67 11.79
N GLU A 4 0.76 4.06 12.54
CA GLU A 4 0.78 4.01 14.00
C GLU A 4 0.11 5.25 14.64
N VAL A 5 0.34 6.44 14.07
CA VAL A 5 -0.05 7.72 14.69
C VAL A 5 -0.91 8.61 13.78
N GLY A 6 -1.26 8.13 12.59
CA GLY A 6 -2.00 8.90 11.59
C GLY A 6 -1.14 9.97 10.89
N LEU A 7 -1.73 10.64 9.90
CA LEU A 7 -1.07 11.70 9.15
C LEU A 7 -0.74 12.89 10.05
N ASP A 8 -1.73 13.39 10.81
CA ASP A 8 -1.56 14.57 11.67
C ASP A 8 -0.55 14.32 12.80
N GLY A 9 -0.56 13.12 13.40
CA GLY A 9 0.33 12.75 14.49
C GLY A 9 1.78 12.46 14.06
N ALA A 10 2.03 12.24 12.77
CA ALA A 10 3.38 12.04 12.26
C ALA A 10 4.12 13.37 12.09
N SER A 11 5.42 13.41 12.40
CA SER A 11 6.30 14.56 12.10
C SER A 11 7.39 14.16 11.10
N VAL A 12 7.92 15.14 10.36
CA VAL A 12 9.05 14.92 9.44
C VAL A 12 10.27 14.40 10.21
N GLU A 13 10.49 14.93 11.43
CA GLU A 13 11.54 14.49 12.34
C GLU A 13 11.40 13.02 12.69
N ALA A 14 10.22 12.58 13.15
CA ALA A 14 9.99 11.19 13.55
C ALA A 14 10.10 10.23 12.36
N ILE A 15 9.67 10.66 11.17
CA ILE A 15 9.82 9.89 9.93
C ILE A 15 11.31 9.74 9.59
N CYS A 16 12.07 10.84 9.59
CA CYS A 16 13.50 10.84 9.29
C CYS A 16 14.29 9.99 10.28
N GLU A 17 14.02 10.15 11.57
CA GLU A 17 14.66 9.39 12.64
C GLU A 17 14.42 7.89 12.48
N ARG A 18 13.17 7.48 12.22
CA ARG A 18 12.84 6.07 12.00
C ARG A 18 13.46 5.49 10.72
N ALA A 19 13.52 6.29 9.67
CA ALA A 19 14.06 5.88 8.39
C ALA A 19 15.60 5.98 8.30
N GLY A 20 16.28 6.54 9.31
CA GLY A 20 17.73 6.73 9.30
C GLY A 20 18.21 7.83 8.33
N TYR A 21 17.36 8.81 8.02
CA TYR A 21 17.67 9.92 7.11
C TYR A 21 17.70 11.26 7.85
N THR A 22 18.25 12.29 7.20
CA THR A 22 18.22 13.66 7.71
C THR A 22 17.01 14.43 7.18
N ARG A 23 16.63 15.51 7.87
CA ARG A 23 15.61 16.45 7.36
C ARG A 23 16.01 17.08 6.02
N GLY A 24 17.31 17.35 5.81
CA GLY A 24 17.79 17.87 4.53
C GLY A 24 17.56 16.88 3.39
N ALA A 25 17.78 15.58 3.63
CA ALA A 25 17.47 14.55 2.66
C ALA A 25 15.97 14.45 2.37
N PHE A 26 15.12 14.57 3.40
CA PHE A 26 13.67 14.65 3.23
C PHE A 26 13.29 15.82 2.31
N TYR A 27 13.70 17.04 2.65
CA TYR A 27 13.33 18.24 1.89
C TYR A 27 13.99 18.34 0.50
N SER A 28 14.95 17.49 0.20
CA SER A 28 15.50 17.35 -1.17
C SER A 28 14.61 16.50 -2.07
N ASN A 29 13.73 15.68 -1.50
CA ASN A 29 12.84 14.77 -2.24
C ASN A 29 11.36 15.15 -2.14
N PHE A 30 10.95 15.73 -1.01
CA PHE A 30 9.56 16.09 -0.72
C PHE A 30 9.49 17.48 -0.10
N SER A 31 8.55 18.29 -0.57
CA SER A 31 8.28 19.62 -0.03
C SER A 31 7.50 19.54 1.29
N THR A 32 6.67 18.51 1.46
CA THR A 32 5.77 18.35 2.62
C THR A 32 5.62 16.89 3.06
N LYS A 33 5.16 16.69 4.30
CA LYS A 33 4.82 15.35 4.84
C LYS A 33 3.62 14.75 4.09
N GLU A 34 2.68 15.59 3.70
CA GLU A 34 1.48 15.23 2.95
C GLU A 34 1.86 14.72 1.56
N GLU A 35 2.84 15.36 0.89
CA GLU A 35 3.37 14.87 -0.39
C GLU A 35 3.98 13.47 -0.27
N LEU A 36 4.84 13.23 0.73
CA LEU A 36 5.36 11.89 1.02
C LEU A 36 4.21 10.90 1.28
N PHE A 37 3.20 11.31 2.04
CA PHE A 37 2.05 10.46 2.34
C PHE A 37 1.27 10.09 1.07
N PHE A 38 1.01 11.03 0.17
CA PHE A 38 0.34 10.74 -1.09
C PHE A 38 1.15 9.83 -2.00
N GLU A 39 2.47 10.03 -2.09
CA GLU A 39 3.35 9.12 -2.85
C GLU A 39 3.35 7.70 -2.25
N LEU A 40 3.35 7.59 -0.92
CA LEU A 40 3.20 6.30 -0.25
C LEU A 40 1.85 5.64 -0.57
N VAL A 41 0.74 6.39 -0.46
CA VAL A 41 -0.60 5.90 -0.79
C VAL A 41 -0.68 5.42 -2.23
N ARG A 42 -0.10 6.18 -3.16
CA ARG A 42 -0.03 5.81 -4.57
C ARG A 42 0.74 4.51 -4.76
N ALA A 43 1.96 4.42 -4.23
CA ALA A 43 2.79 3.21 -4.34
C ALA A 43 2.08 1.97 -3.77
N VAL A 44 1.41 2.11 -2.62
CA VAL A 44 0.62 1.04 -2.01
C VAL A 44 -0.58 0.67 -2.88
N THR A 45 -1.28 1.65 -3.45
CA THR A 45 -2.46 1.43 -4.29
C THR A 45 -2.07 0.73 -5.59
N ASP A 46 -0.99 1.17 -6.25
CA ASP A 46 -0.50 0.59 -7.49
C ASP A 46 -0.14 -0.88 -7.29
N ARG A 47 0.59 -1.21 -6.21
CA ARG A 47 0.92 -2.59 -5.85
C ARG A 47 -0.31 -3.45 -5.58
N LYS A 48 -1.35 -2.88 -4.95
CA LYS A 48 -2.62 -3.60 -4.71
C LYS A 48 -3.37 -3.88 -6.00
N LEU A 49 -3.43 -2.90 -6.90
CA LEU A 49 -4.09 -3.06 -8.19
C LEU A 49 -3.38 -4.09 -9.06
N GLU A 50 -2.05 -4.11 -9.05
CA GLU A 50 -1.24 -5.11 -9.75
C GLU A 50 -1.54 -6.53 -9.23
N ALA A 51 -1.49 -6.74 -7.90
CA ALA A 51 -1.80 -8.03 -7.29
C ALA A 51 -3.23 -8.51 -7.61
N VAL A 52 -4.21 -7.60 -7.60
CA VAL A 52 -5.59 -7.91 -8.00
C VAL A 52 -5.64 -8.31 -9.48
N SER A 53 -4.96 -7.57 -10.36
CA SER A 53 -4.95 -7.85 -11.80
C SER A 53 -4.36 -9.22 -12.09
N GLU A 54 -3.20 -9.55 -11.52
CA GLU A 54 -2.54 -10.84 -11.68
C GLU A 54 -3.44 -11.99 -11.23
N ARG A 55 -4.14 -11.82 -10.11
CA ARG A 55 -5.05 -12.85 -9.60
C ARG A 55 -6.24 -13.06 -10.53
N VAL A 56 -6.85 -11.99 -11.00
CA VAL A 56 -7.96 -12.06 -11.95
C VAL A 56 -7.52 -12.75 -13.25
N ASP A 57 -6.34 -12.44 -13.75
CA ASP A 57 -5.81 -13.07 -14.97
C ASP A 57 -5.51 -14.57 -14.75
N GLY A 58 -4.99 -14.94 -13.59
CA GLY A 58 -4.80 -16.34 -13.21
C GLY A 58 -6.12 -17.12 -13.13
N LEU A 59 -7.19 -16.52 -12.60
CA LEU A 59 -8.52 -17.13 -12.55
C LEU A 59 -9.15 -17.28 -13.95
N ARG A 60 -8.98 -16.28 -14.81
CA ARG A 60 -9.42 -16.34 -16.22
C ARG A 60 -8.71 -17.47 -16.97
N ALA A 61 -7.40 -17.63 -16.76
CA ALA A 61 -6.62 -18.68 -17.40
C ALA A 61 -7.05 -20.10 -17.00
N GLN A 62 -7.70 -20.25 -15.84
CA GLN A 62 -8.20 -21.53 -15.34
C GLN A 62 -9.60 -21.88 -15.89
N ASP A 63 -10.19 -21.02 -16.73
CA ASP A 63 -11.58 -21.11 -17.22
C ASP A 63 -12.58 -21.39 -16.08
N ALA A 64 -12.30 -20.82 -14.91
CA ALA A 64 -13.09 -21.06 -13.72
C ALA A 64 -14.47 -20.43 -13.90
N ALA A 65 -15.52 -21.24 -13.98
CA ALA A 65 -16.91 -20.79 -14.03
C ALA A 65 -17.36 -20.26 -12.66
N LEU A 66 -16.80 -19.11 -12.26
CA LEU A 66 -17.14 -18.42 -11.03
C LEU A 66 -18.29 -17.46 -11.26
N THR A 67 -19.24 -17.44 -10.32
CA THR A 67 -20.18 -16.32 -10.22
C THR A 67 -19.43 -15.03 -9.86
N PRO A 68 -20.01 -13.84 -10.11
CA PRO A 68 -19.38 -12.57 -9.73
C PRO A 68 -18.99 -12.49 -8.25
N ASN A 69 -19.80 -13.07 -7.34
CA ASN A 69 -19.49 -13.05 -5.91
C ASN A 69 -18.32 -13.98 -5.57
N GLU A 70 -18.25 -15.18 -6.16
CA GLU A 70 -17.12 -16.10 -5.98
C GLU A 70 -15.82 -15.53 -6.55
N LEU A 71 -15.89 -14.80 -7.66
CA LEU A 71 -14.75 -14.06 -8.21
C LEU A 71 -14.26 -13.00 -7.22
N VAL A 72 -15.16 -12.18 -6.67
CA VAL A 72 -14.81 -11.16 -5.68
C VAL A 72 -14.20 -11.80 -4.43
N GLN A 73 -14.80 -12.86 -3.89
CA GLN A 73 -14.24 -13.59 -2.74
C GLN A 73 -12.87 -14.20 -3.06
N SER A 74 -12.70 -14.86 -4.20
CA SER A 74 -11.41 -15.46 -4.57
C SER A 74 -10.30 -14.43 -4.81
N VAL A 75 -10.64 -13.21 -5.21
CA VAL A 75 -9.69 -12.09 -5.31
C VAL A 75 -9.38 -11.55 -3.91
N LEU A 76 -10.40 -11.35 -3.06
CA LEU A 76 -10.24 -10.83 -1.71
C LEU A 76 -9.43 -11.78 -0.80
N ASP A 77 -9.73 -13.08 -0.83
CA ASP A 77 -9.04 -14.11 -0.05
C ASP A 77 -7.54 -14.18 -0.37
N GLY A 78 -7.17 -13.98 -1.63
CA GLY A 78 -5.77 -13.92 -2.05
C GLY A 78 -5.07 -12.60 -1.72
N THR A 79 -5.81 -11.51 -1.52
CA THR A 79 -5.24 -10.20 -1.17
C THR A 79 -5.08 -9.98 0.33
N ALA A 80 -5.81 -10.72 1.17
CA ALA A 80 -5.77 -10.58 2.63
C ALA A 80 -4.38 -10.88 3.21
N GLU A 81 -3.65 -11.84 2.64
CA GLU A 81 -2.26 -12.14 3.04
C GLU A 81 -1.30 -10.97 2.73
N GLY A 82 -1.51 -10.23 1.65
CA GLY A 82 -0.71 -9.05 1.31
C GLY A 82 -1.16 -7.74 2.00
N LEU A 83 -2.42 -7.65 2.42
CA LEU A 83 -2.97 -6.47 3.09
C LEU A 83 -2.56 -6.36 4.56
N LEU A 84 -2.37 -7.50 5.24
CA LEU A 84 -1.89 -7.52 6.62
C LEU A 84 -0.46 -6.98 6.73
N ASP A 85 0.41 -7.29 5.76
CA ASP A 85 1.80 -6.80 5.74
C ASP A 85 1.94 -5.29 5.53
N VAL A 86 0.96 -4.67 4.86
CA VAL A 86 0.99 -3.22 4.54
C VAL A 86 0.31 -2.36 5.61
N VAL A 87 -0.65 -2.93 6.35
CA VAL A 87 -1.37 -2.23 7.44
C VAL A 87 -0.66 -2.40 8.79
N LEU A 88 0.21 -3.41 8.94
CA LEU A 88 0.94 -3.73 10.18
C LEU A 88 2.45 -3.38 10.15
N MET A 89 2.89 -2.46 9.29
CA MET A 89 4.22 -1.84 9.31
C MET A 89 4.15 -0.35 9.70
#